data_AF-A0A7Y9G9C6-F1
#
_entry.id   AF-A0A7Y9G9C6-F1
#
_cell.length_a   1.000
_cell.length_b   1.000
_cell.length_c   1.000
_cell.angle_alpha   90.00
_cell.angle_beta   90.00
_cell.angle_gamma   90.00
#
_symmetry.space_group_name_H-M   'P 1'
#
loop_
_entity.id
_entity.type
_entity.pdbx_description
1 polymer ?
#
loop_
_entity_poly.entity_id
_entity_poly.type
_entity_poly.pdbx_seq_one_letter_code
_entity_poly.pdbx_strand_id
1 'polypeptide(L)'
;MLALLVEARRVSGLPAAPADAGFGAHRHEGGRLSRACPLACLQLSTRVRNALRNDRNCTAKTVGDLLDLLWSRDLHEVRLMGARGVREVHAELLAAGFSVPRLG
;
A
#
# COMPACT_ATOMS: atom_id res chain seq x y z
N MET A 1 -33.48 35.39 6.84
CA MET A 1 -32.33 36.17 6.30
C MET A 1 -31.09 35.29 6.37
N LEU A 2 -30.35 35.24 5.26
CA LEU A 2 -29.00 34.66 5.09
C LEU A 2 -28.01 35.21 6.16
N ALA A 3 -26.86 34.65 6.55
CA ALA A 3 -25.72 34.02 5.85
C ALA A 3 -24.77 33.43 6.94
N LEU A 4 -24.18 32.22 6.82
CA LEU A 4 -22.88 31.83 6.21
C LEU A 4 -21.60 32.24 7.00
N LEU A 5 -20.76 31.24 7.32
CA LEU A 5 -19.26 31.15 7.37
C LEU A 5 -18.84 30.08 8.41
N VAL A 6 -18.50 28.84 8.02
CA VAL A 6 -17.16 28.34 7.61
C VAL A 6 -16.03 28.84 8.50
N GLU A 7 -15.37 27.92 9.22
CA GLU A 7 -13.91 27.93 9.33
C GLU A 7 -13.40 26.52 9.66
N ALA A 8 -12.59 25.97 8.74
CA ALA A 8 -11.98 24.66 8.85
C ALA A 8 -10.67 24.77 9.66
N ARG A 9 -10.57 24.07 10.78
CA ARG A 9 -9.30 23.94 11.51
C ARG A 9 -8.56 22.69 11.04
N ARG A 10 -7.75 22.81 9.97
CA ARG A 10 -6.74 21.81 9.64
C ARG A 10 -5.58 21.95 10.62
N VAL A 11 -5.35 20.91 11.42
CA VAL A 11 -4.12 20.74 12.19
C VAL A 11 -3.03 20.33 11.18
N SER A 12 -2.09 21.24 10.95
CA SER A 12 -0.80 20.94 10.31
C SER A 12 0.26 20.91 11.40
N GLY A 13 0.96 19.78 11.52
CA GLY A 13 2.17 19.74 12.32
C GLY A 13 2.55 18.34 12.75
N LEU A 14 3.22 17.59 11.87
CA LEU A 14 4.51 16.94 12.16
C LEU A 14 4.99 16.19 10.90
N PRO A 15 6.11 16.62 10.28
CA PRO A 15 6.77 15.84 9.25
C PRO A 15 7.55 14.71 9.92
N ALA A 16 7.02 13.48 9.85
CA ALA A 16 7.84 12.30 10.04
C ALA A 16 8.55 12.00 8.71
N ALA A 17 9.83 12.35 8.62
CA ALA A 17 10.78 11.62 7.79
C ALA A 17 11.62 10.77 8.76
N PRO A 18 11.97 9.52 8.43
CA PRO A 18 12.97 9.32 7.39
C PRO A 18 12.86 8.01 6.56
N ALA A 19 13.75 7.96 5.56
CA ALA A 19 14.37 6.80 4.94
C ALA A 19 13.83 6.28 3.60
N ASP A 20 14.81 6.12 2.69
CA ASP A 20 14.79 5.51 1.37
C ASP A 20 14.17 6.31 0.21
N ALA A 21 15.08 6.99 -0.49
CA ALA A 21 14.94 7.34 -1.89
C ALA A 21 14.57 6.10 -2.72
N GLY A 22 13.30 5.99 -3.08
CA GLY A 22 12.81 4.96 -3.95
C GLY A 22 11.50 5.36 -4.59
N PHE A 23 11.57 5.65 -5.89
CA PHE A 23 10.44 5.77 -6.82
C PHE A 23 9.63 7.06 -6.70
N GLY A 24 9.44 7.71 -7.86
CA GLY A 24 8.93 9.07 -8.02
C GLY A 24 7.70 9.38 -7.17
N ALA A 25 7.62 10.63 -6.70
CA ALA A 25 6.54 11.16 -5.87
C ALA A 25 5.17 10.97 -6.56
N HIS A 26 4.56 9.80 -6.36
CA HIS A 26 3.20 9.53 -6.76
C HIS A 26 2.30 10.26 -5.76
N ARG A 27 1.55 11.26 -6.24
CA ARG A 27 0.74 12.11 -5.36
C ARG A 27 -0.54 11.38 -4.95
N HIS A 28 -0.78 11.33 -3.66
CA HIS A 28 -2.03 10.80 -3.10
C HIS A 28 -3.06 11.91 -2.98
N GLU A 29 -4.22 11.74 -3.62
CA GLU A 29 -5.36 12.62 -3.39
C GLU A 29 -5.84 12.46 -1.94
N GLY A 30 -5.90 13.57 -1.19
CA GLY A 30 -6.27 13.54 0.23
C GLY A 30 -5.26 12.85 1.15
N GLY A 31 -4.02 12.58 0.69
CA GLY A 31 -2.96 11.99 1.51
C GLY A 31 -3.16 10.50 1.84
N ARG A 32 -4.10 9.83 1.17
CA ARG A 32 -4.37 8.40 1.39
C ARG A 32 -4.04 7.56 0.16
N LEU A 33 -3.55 6.35 0.41
CA LEU A 33 -3.38 5.35 -0.62
C LEU A 33 -4.75 4.90 -1.13
N SER A 34 -4.86 4.78 -2.44
CA SER A 34 -6.03 4.20 -3.12
C SER A 34 -5.64 2.89 -3.79
N ARG A 35 -6.63 2.07 -4.16
CA ARG A 35 -6.40 0.82 -4.90
C ARG A 35 -5.68 1.05 -6.23
N ALA A 36 -5.85 2.22 -6.85
CA ALA A 36 -5.18 2.59 -8.10
C ALA A 36 -3.71 3.01 -7.92
N CYS A 37 -3.25 3.22 -6.68
CA CYS A 37 -1.87 3.58 -6.43
C CYS A 37 -0.93 2.44 -6.85
N PRO A 38 0.25 2.75 -7.40
CA PRO A 38 1.25 1.73 -7.70
C PRO A 38 1.79 1.08 -6.43
N LEU A 39 2.27 -0.16 -6.54
CA LEU A 39 2.87 -0.88 -5.41
C LEU A 39 4.07 -0.17 -4.78
N ALA A 40 4.75 0.68 -5.54
CA ALA A 40 5.84 1.51 -5.05
C ALA A 40 5.43 2.48 -3.93
N CYS A 41 4.13 2.76 -3.78
CA CYS A 41 3.61 3.59 -2.70
C CYS A 41 3.45 2.87 -1.37
N LEU A 42 3.54 1.53 -1.34
CA LEU A 42 3.60 0.74 -0.11
C LEU A 42 5.07 0.65 0.35
N GLN A 43 5.30 0.66 1.68
CA GLN A 43 6.65 0.55 2.25
C GLN A 43 7.11 -0.91 2.33
N LEU A 44 6.97 -1.64 1.21
CA LEU A 44 7.40 -3.02 1.09
C LEU A 44 8.93 -3.08 1.01
N SER A 45 9.51 -4.08 1.67
CA SER A 45 10.92 -4.40 1.57
C SER A 45 11.31 -4.69 0.13
N THR A 46 12.57 -4.42 -0.20
CA THR A 46 13.16 -4.72 -1.51
C THR A 46 12.98 -6.18 -1.88
N ARG A 47 12.99 -7.09 -0.90
CA ARG A 47 12.77 -8.53 -1.12
C ARG A 47 11.35 -8.81 -1.62
N VAL A 48 10.33 -8.28 -0.95
CA VAL A 48 8.93 -8.47 -1.34
C VAL A 48 8.66 -7.81 -2.68
N ARG A 49 9.15 -6.58 -2.90
CA ARG A 49 9.05 -5.91 -4.21
C ARG A 49 9.71 -6.71 -5.33
N ASN A 50 10.90 -7.26 -5.09
CA ASN A 50 11.57 -8.08 -6.09
C ASN A 50 10.85 -9.41 -6.33
N ALA A 51 10.26 -10.03 -5.30
CA ALA A 51 9.45 -11.22 -5.48
C ALA A 51 8.24 -10.94 -6.38
N LEU A 52 7.48 -9.87 -6.09
CA LEU A 52 6.33 -9.45 -6.90
C LEU A 52 6.72 -9.09 -8.34
N ARG A 53 7.86 -8.39 -8.52
CA ARG A 53 8.31 -7.92 -9.84
C ARG A 53 8.90 -9.04 -10.70
N ASN A 54 9.63 -9.97 -10.10
CA ASN A 54 10.39 -10.98 -10.83
C ASN A 54 9.62 -12.29 -11.01
N ASP A 55 8.45 -12.41 -10.37
CA ASP A 55 7.56 -13.52 -10.64
C ASP A 55 6.75 -13.26 -11.92
N ARG A 56 6.89 -14.17 -12.89
CA ARG A 56 6.20 -14.10 -14.17
C ARG A 56 4.70 -14.35 -14.06
N ASN A 57 4.28 -15.02 -12.98
CA ASN A 57 2.88 -15.31 -12.71
C ASN A 57 2.21 -14.18 -11.90
N CYS A 58 2.99 -13.27 -11.31
CA CYS A 58 2.49 -12.14 -10.55
C CYS A 58 2.39 -10.90 -11.44
N THR A 59 1.18 -10.53 -11.84
CA THR A 59 0.93 -9.33 -12.66
C THR A 59 0.57 -8.09 -11.85
N ALA A 60 0.66 -8.14 -10.52
CA ALA A 60 0.25 -7.03 -9.67
C ALA A 60 1.14 -5.79 -9.89
N LYS A 61 0.50 -4.68 -10.27
CA LYS A 61 1.15 -3.38 -10.50
C LYS A 61 0.62 -2.32 -9.56
N THR A 62 -0.61 -2.50 -9.07
CA THR A 62 -1.32 -1.58 -8.19
C THR A 62 -1.62 -2.22 -6.84
N VAL A 63 -1.91 -1.38 -5.84
CA VAL A 63 -2.36 -1.82 -4.51
C VAL A 63 -3.64 -2.66 -4.61
N GLY A 64 -4.53 -2.34 -5.55
CA GLY A 64 -5.74 -3.10 -5.84
C GLY A 64 -5.41 -4.53 -6.29
N ASP A 65 -4.50 -4.69 -7.25
CA ASP A 65 -4.10 -6.01 -7.72
C ASP A 65 -3.51 -6.87 -6.59
N LEU A 66 -2.75 -6.25 -5.67
CA LEU A 66 -2.17 -6.94 -4.52
C LEU A 66 -3.24 -7.35 -3.50
N LEU A 67 -4.27 -6.51 -3.29
CA LEU A 67 -5.42 -6.86 -2.47
C LEU A 67 -6.21 -8.02 -3.07
N ASP A 68 -6.39 -8.03 -4.39
CA ASP A 68 -7.10 -9.09 -5.08
C ASP A 68 -6.33 -10.41 -5.01
N LEU A 69 -5.00 -10.39 -5.20
CA LEU A 69 -4.14 -11.58 -4.96
C LEU A 69 -4.19 -12.06 -3.51
N LEU A 70 -4.26 -11.14 -2.54
CA LEU A 70 -4.36 -11.49 -1.12
C LEU A 70 -5.72 -12.15 -0.81
N TRP A 71 -6.80 -11.68 -1.43
CA TRP A 71 -8.14 -12.27 -1.28
C TRP A 71 -8.26 -13.64 -1.96
N SER A 72 -7.62 -13.83 -3.12
CA SER A 72 -7.60 -15.12 -3.81
C SER A 72 -6.72 -16.18 -3.15
N ARG A 73 -5.92 -15.80 -2.12
CA ARG A 73 -4.89 -16.63 -1.47
C ARG A 73 -3.69 -17.01 -2.37
N ASP A 74 -3.64 -16.46 -3.57
CA ASP A 74 -2.58 -16.69 -4.56
C ASP A 74 -1.24 -16.04 -4.16
N LEU A 75 -1.23 -15.17 -3.14
CA LEU A 75 -0.01 -14.53 -2.65
C LEU A 75 1.04 -15.53 -2.14
N HIS A 76 0.60 -16.72 -1.69
CA HIS A 76 1.49 -17.80 -1.27
C HIS A 76 2.12 -18.55 -2.46
N GLU A 77 1.52 -18.44 -3.64
CA GLU A 77 2.01 -19.05 -4.87
C GLU A 77 3.06 -18.17 -5.56
N VAL A 78 3.15 -16.89 -5.16
CA VAL A 78 4.16 -15.98 -5.70
C VAL A 78 5.56 -16.50 -5.37
N ARG A 79 6.37 -16.68 -6.42
CA ARG A 79 7.71 -17.26 -6.30
C ARG A 79 8.58 -16.39 -5.39
N LEU A 80 9.25 -17.03 -4.44
CA LEU A 80 10.08 -16.38 -3.39
C LEU A 80 9.27 -15.57 -2.35
N MET A 81 7.95 -15.63 -2.39
CA MET A 81 7.06 -15.07 -1.37
C MET A 81 6.82 -16.10 -0.26
N GLY A 82 7.66 -16.05 0.78
CA GLY A 82 7.44 -16.86 1.98
C GLY A 82 6.41 -16.25 2.92
N ALA A 83 5.99 -17.00 3.95
CA ALA A 83 5.04 -16.53 4.99
C ALA A 83 5.45 -15.21 5.66
N ARG A 84 6.75 -14.89 5.71
CA ARG A 84 7.24 -13.59 6.20
C ARG A 84 6.90 -12.44 5.24
N GLY A 85 7.05 -12.65 3.93
CA GLY A 85 6.70 -11.65 2.93
C GLY A 85 5.20 -11.40 2.85
N VAL A 86 4.38 -12.46 2.97
CA VAL A 86 2.92 -12.33 3.04
C VAL A 86 2.49 -11.50 4.27
N ARG A 87 3.09 -11.75 5.43
CA ARG A 87 2.81 -10.97 6.66
C ARG A 87 3.21 -9.50 6.52
N GLU A 88 4.32 -9.24 5.83
CA GLU A 88 4.77 -7.88 5.55
C GLU A 88 3.78 -7.13 4.65
N VAL A 89 3.34 -7.76 3.55
CA VAL A 89 2.29 -7.22 2.67
C VAL A 89 1.02 -6.91 3.46
N HIS A 90 0.59 -7.84 4.32
CA HIS A 90 -0.59 -7.66 5.15
C HIS A 90 -0.44 -6.50 6.13
N ALA A 91 0.72 -6.36 6.79
CA ALA A 91 1.00 -5.26 7.71
C ALA A 91 1.02 -3.90 7.00
N GLU A 92 1.65 -3.81 5.83
CA GLU A 92 1.71 -2.59 5.05
C GLU A 92 0.33 -2.16 4.53
N LEU A 93 -0.49 -3.11 4.06
CA LEU A 93 -1.86 -2.82 3.63
C LEU A 93 -2.74 -2.34 4.81
N LEU A 94 -2.59 -2.94 6.00
CA LEU A 94 -3.28 -2.46 7.20
C LEU A 94 -2.81 -1.08 7.63
N ALA A 95 -1.51 -0.81 7.63
CA ALA A 95 -0.94 0.49 7.97
C ALA A 95 -1.38 1.58 6.98
N ALA A 96 -1.55 1.21 5.71
CA ALA A 96 -2.12 2.05 4.67
C ALA A 96 -3.65 2.26 4.80
N GLY A 97 -4.32 1.55 5.72
CA GLY A 97 -5.75 1.68 6.00
C GLY A 97 -6.66 0.79 5.15
N PHE A 98 -6.11 -0.20 4.44
CA PHE A 98 -6.89 -1.16 3.67
C PHE A 98 -7.40 -2.30 4.55
N SER A 99 -8.58 -2.82 4.21
CA SER A 99 -9.10 -4.04 4.82
C SER A 99 -8.49 -5.27 4.15
N VAL A 100 -7.86 -6.14 4.94
CA VAL A 100 -7.20 -7.36 4.48
C VAL A 100 -7.77 -8.59 5.21
N PRO A 101 -7.80 -9.77 4.55
CA PRO A 101 -8.34 -10.98 5.15
C PRO A 101 -7.39 -11.47 6.25
N ARG A 102 -7.93 -11.95 7.38
CA ARG A 102 -7.08 -12.48 8.46
C ARG A 102 -6.31 -13.70 7.94
N LEU A 103 -5.00 -13.67 8.12
CA LEU A 103 -4.13 -14.83 7.91
C LEU A 103 -4.56 -15.91 8.92
N GLY A 104 -5.19 -16.97 8.42
CA GLY A 104 -5.62 -18.14 9.18
C GLY A 104 -4.52 -19.19 9.30
#